data_AF-A0A0D2YE78-F1
#
_entry.id   AF-A0A0D2YE78-F1
#
_cell.length_a   1.000
_cell.length_b   1.000
_cell.length_c   1.000
_cell.angle_alpha   90.00
_cell.angle_beta   90.00
_cell.angle_gamma   90.00
#
_symmetry.space_group_name_H-M   'P 1'
#
loop_
_entity.id
_entity.type
_entity.pdbx_description
1 polymer ?
#
loop_
_entity_poly.entity_id
_entity_poly.type
_entity_poly.pdbx_seq_one_letter_code
_entity_poly.pdbx_strand_id
1 'polypeptide(L)'
;MTPLETLAYAQALFIYQVLRLQDNDSRTYAIYESTMPHLEEASNALIPYIAFDETADSPDHTADLIPLYPASAAQAFWTNWIFQESAKRTLGMINFFMLTYYFMKGESAQDAVDFALAWRNKKHFVINVSALNFLETIIHDAQKDDIDAFGKICLTSLMGLTEAKGWLAMKGIAL
;
A
#
# COMPACT_ATOMS: atom_id res chain seq x y z
N MET A 1 -16.29 -3.42 19.25
CA MET A 1 -15.43 -2.28 18.94
C MET A 1 -16.24 -1.33 18.07
N THR A 2 -16.25 -0.04 18.40
CA THR A 2 -16.90 0.96 17.55
C THR A 2 -16.10 1.13 16.25
N PRO A 3 -16.70 1.63 15.15
CA PRO A 3 -15.97 1.83 13.89
C PRO A 3 -14.71 2.69 14.08
N LEU A 4 -14.81 3.73 14.93
CA LEU A 4 -13.71 4.63 15.25
C LEU A 4 -12.59 3.93 16.04
N GLU A 5 -12.95 3.09 17.02
CA GLU A 5 -11.97 2.28 17.76
C GLU A 5 -11.26 1.30 16.83
N THR A 6 -11.97 0.64 15.92
CA THR A 6 -11.37 -0.29 14.95
C THR A 6 -10.35 0.43 14.05
N LEU A 7 -10.69 1.62 13.57
CA LEU A 7 -9.77 2.46 12.80
C LEU A 7 -8.53 2.85 13.60
N ALA A 8 -8.71 3.36 14.83
CA ALA A 8 -7.60 3.77 15.69
C ALA A 8 -6.69 2.58 16.04
N TYR A 9 -7.27 1.40 16.28
CA TYR A 9 -6.53 0.18 16.54
C TYR A 9 -5.70 -0.27 15.33
N ALA A 10 -6.28 -0.26 14.13
CA ALA A 10 -5.57 -0.58 12.90
C ALA A 10 -4.41 0.40 12.64
N GLN A 11 -4.62 1.71 12.87
CA GLN A 11 -3.58 2.73 12.74
C GLN A 11 -2.44 2.54 13.74
N ALA A 12 -2.77 2.29 15.01
CA ALA A 12 -1.77 2.07 16.05
C ALA A 12 -0.92 0.82 15.77
N LEU A 13 -1.56 -0.29 15.38
CA LEU A 13 -0.86 -1.50 14.97
C LEU A 13 0.03 -1.27 13.75
N PHE A 14 -0.48 -0.59 12.73
CA PHE A 14 0.30 -0.28 11.53
C PHE A 14 1.57 0.51 11.86
N ILE A 15 1.44 1.60 12.61
CA ILE A 15 2.59 2.43 13.03
C ILE A 15 3.58 1.59 13.84
N TYR A 16 3.07 0.75 14.74
CA TYR A 16 3.92 -0.11 15.55
C TYR A 16 4.70 -1.14 14.72
N GLN A 17 4.09 -1.71 13.68
CA GLN A 17 4.79 -2.60 12.75
C GLN A 17 5.85 -1.88 11.93
N VAL A 18 5.56 -0.66 11.46
CA VAL A 18 6.55 0.16 10.73
C VAL A 18 7.75 0.50 11.61
N LEU A 19 7.51 0.93 12.85
CA LEU A 19 8.57 1.25 13.80
C LEU A 19 9.46 0.05 14.10
N ARG A 20 8.87 -1.13 14.28
CA ARG A 20 9.63 -2.36 14.53
C ARG A 20 10.43 -2.83 13.33
N LEU A 21 9.87 -2.72 12.12
CA LEU A 21 10.59 -3.12 10.91
C LEU A 21 11.86 -2.27 10.72
N GLN A 22 11.82 -1.01 11.15
CA GLN A 22 12.95 -0.09 11.10
C GLN A 22 13.96 -0.30 12.24
N ASP A 23 13.60 -1.07 13.27
CA ASP A 23 14.49 -1.41 14.37
C ASP A 23 15.46 -2.51 13.90
N ASN A 24 16.76 -2.20 13.87
CA ASN A 24 17.80 -3.06 13.30
C ASN A 24 18.20 -4.24 14.22
N ASP A 25 17.34 -4.64 15.16
CA ASP A 25 17.55 -5.79 16.03
C ASP A 25 16.89 -7.05 15.45
N SER A 26 17.73 -8.04 15.13
CA SER A 26 17.33 -9.38 14.70
C SER A 26 16.28 -10.07 15.59
N ARG A 27 16.24 -9.74 16.90
CA ARG A 27 15.26 -10.31 17.85
C ARG A 27 13.87 -9.69 17.69
N THR A 28 13.79 -8.44 17.21
CA THR A 28 12.55 -7.74 16.94
C THR A 28 11.83 -8.35 15.72
N TYR A 29 12.56 -9.00 14.81
CA TYR A 29 12.01 -9.66 13.63
C TYR A 29 11.08 -10.85 13.97
N ALA A 30 11.44 -11.69 14.95
CA ALA A 30 10.60 -12.82 15.37
C ALA A 30 9.28 -12.36 16.02
N ILE A 31 9.31 -11.25 16.76
CA ILE A 31 8.13 -10.65 17.37
C ILE A 31 7.27 -9.99 16.28
N TYR A 32 7.90 -9.26 15.36
CA TYR A 32 7.25 -8.67 14.20
C TYR A 32 6.47 -9.72 13.40
N GLU A 33 7.10 -10.83 13.05
CA GLU A 33 6.48 -12.01 12.41
C GLU A 33 5.25 -12.50 13.17
N SER A 34 5.37 -12.67 14.49
CA SER A 34 4.26 -13.15 15.33
C SER A 34 3.08 -12.19 15.38
N THR A 35 3.29 -10.91 15.07
CA THR A 35 2.28 -9.86 15.15
C THR A 35 1.67 -9.46 13.80
N MET A 36 2.17 -10.03 12.70
CA MET A 36 1.61 -9.83 11.36
C MET A 36 0.14 -10.30 11.24
N PRO A 37 -0.25 -11.46 11.82
CA PRO A 37 -1.65 -11.91 11.78
C PRO A 37 -2.62 -10.93 12.44
N HIS A 38 -2.19 -10.21 13.48
CA HIS A 38 -3.02 -9.19 14.14
C HIS A 38 -3.23 -7.95 13.28
N LEU A 39 -2.25 -7.60 12.43
CA LEU A 39 -2.39 -6.51 11.48
C LEU A 39 -3.39 -6.88 10.37
N GLU A 40 -3.33 -8.11 9.88
CA GLU A 40 -4.26 -8.67 8.89
C GLU A 40 -5.69 -8.76 9.44
N GLU A 41 -5.83 -9.22 10.69
CA GLU A 41 -7.12 -9.25 11.38
C GLU A 41 -7.69 -7.84 11.55
N ALA A 42 -6.86 -6.86 11.95
CA ALA A 42 -7.27 -5.46 12.07
C ALA A 42 -7.68 -4.84 10.72
N SER A 43 -6.99 -5.17 9.62
CA SER A 43 -7.40 -4.71 8.29
C SER A 43 -8.72 -5.32 7.85
N ASN A 44 -8.90 -6.63 8.08
CA ASN A 44 -10.13 -7.33 7.74
C ASN A 44 -11.32 -6.81 8.55
N ALA A 45 -11.11 -6.45 9.82
CA ALA A 45 -12.12 -5.85 10.67
C ALA A 45 -12.54 -4.43 10.22
N LEU A 46 -11.70 -3.74 9.43
CA LEU A 46 -11.99 -2.39 8.92
C LEU A 46 -12.86 -2.41 7.65
N ILE A 47 -12.78 -3.47 6.84
CA ILE A 47 -13.49 -3.62 5.56
C ILE A 47 -15.01 -3.37 5.67
N PRO A 48 -15.75 -3.94 6.66
CA PRO A 48 -17.21 -3.77 6.75
C PRO A 48 -17.67 -2.33 6.98
N TYR A 49 -16.78 -1.44 7.42
CA TYR A 49 -17.10 -0.05 7.71
C TYR A 49 -16.83 0.90 6.54
N ILE A 50 -16.27 0.39 5.43
CA ILE A 50 -15.88 1.19 4.27
C ILE A 50 -16.94 1.09 3.18
N ALA A 51 -17.45 2.23 2.72
CA ALA A 51 -18.32 2.32 1.56
C ALA A 51 -17.46 2.30 0.27
N PHE A 52 -17.43 1.16 -0.42
CA PHE A 52 -16.68 0.97 -1.67
C PHE A 52 -17.43 1.41 -2.94
N ASP A 53 -18.75 1.60 -2.88
CA ASP A 53 -19.60 1.57 -4.10
C ASP A 53 -20.59 2.77 -4.25
N GLU A 54 -20.49 3.83 -3.45
CA GLU A 54 -21.58 4.83 -3.38
C GLU A 54 -21.56 5.96 -4.42
N THR A 55 -20.54 6.13 -5.28
CA THR A 55 -20.39 7.39 -6.06
C THR A 55 -20.22 7.25 -7.58
N ALA A 56 -20.32 6.06 -8.18
CA ALA A 56 -20.00 5.91 -9.62
C ALA A 56 -21.21 5.99 -10.58
N ASP A 57 -22.43 5.63 -10.14
CA ASP A 57 -23.54 5.33 -11.08
C ASP A 57 -24.86 6.11 -10.87
N SER A 58 -24.91 7.14 -10.02
CA SER A 58 -26.13 7.97 -9.91
C SER A 58 -26.09 9.18 -10.87
N PRO A 59 -27.01 9.30 -11.85
CA PRO A 59 -27.04 10.38 -12.84
C PRO A 59 -27.52 11.74 -12.29
N ASP A 60 -27.75 11.84 -10.98
CA ASP A 60 -28.31 13.03 -10.34
C ASP A 60 -27.25 13.73 -9.46
N HIS A 61 -26.48 14.63 -10.08
CA HIS A 61 -25.44 15.44 -9.43
C HIS A 61 -25.97 16.37 -8.31
N THR A 62 -27.28 16.43 -8.10
CA THR A 62 -27.87 17.19 -6.99
C THR A 62 -27.85 16.44 -5.66
N ALA A 63 -27.73 15.10 -5.68
CA ALA A 63 -27.54 14.27 -4.50
C ALA A 63 -26.14 14.43 -3.88
N ASP A 64 -25.17 14.93 -4.64
CA ASP A 64 -23.78 15.20 -4.19
C ASP A 64 -23.62 16.54 -3.44
N LEU A 65 -24.67 17.37 -3.39
CA LEU A 65 -24.60 18.68 -2.75
C LEU A 65 -24.81 18.56 -1.23
N ILE A 66 -23.75 18.83 -0.47
CA ILE A 66 -23.78 18.82 1.00
C ILE A 66 -24.79 19.88 1.50
N PRO A 67 -25.82 19.50 2.28
CA PRO A 67 -26.79 20.46 2.80
C PRO A 67 -26.14 21.42 3.79
N LEU A 68 -26.15 22.72 3.44
CA LEU A 68 -25.57 23.81 4.25
C LEU A 68 -26.44 24.20 5.46
N TYR A 69 -27.71 23.80 5.47
CA TYR A 69 -28.65 24.03 6.56
C TYR A 69 -29.54 22.78 6.77
N PRO A 70 -29.77 22.34 8.02
CA PRO A 70 -29.12 22.84 9.24
C PRO A 70 -27.63 22.48 9.28
N ALA A 71 -26.81 23.27 9.98
CA ALA A 71 -25.35 23.06 10.06
C ALA A 71 -24.96 21.65 10.58
N SER A 72 -25.85 21.02 11.37
CA SER A 72 -25.70 19.65 11.84
C SER A 72 -25.63 18.62 10.70
N ALA A 73 -26.28 18.88 9.56
CA ALA A 73 -26.26 17.99 8.41
C ALA A 73 -24.89 17.99 7.72
N ALA A 74 -24.32 19.19 7.49
CA ALA A 74 -22.95 19.33 6.97
C ALA A 74 -21.92 18.72 7.92
N GLN A 75 -22.07 18.90 9.24
CA GLN A 75 -21.19 18.32 10.25
C GLN A 75 -21.22 16.78 10.26
N ALA A 76 -22.40 16.18 10.17
CA ALA A 76 -22.57 14.73 10.13
C ALA A 76 -21.93 14.14 8.87
N PHE A 77 -22.17 14.77 7.71
CA PHE A 77 -21.53 14.38 6.44
C PHE A 77 -20.01 14.46 6.54
N TRP A 78 -19.47 15.60 6.98
CA TRP A 78 -18.03 15.81 7.10
C TRP A 78 -17.35 14.79 8.02
N THR A 79 -17.97 14.50 9.17
CA THR A 79 -17.45 13.51 10.12
C THR A 79 -17.42 12.11 9.52
N ASN A 80 -18.49 11.73 8.81
CA ASN A 80 -18.55 10.45 8.11
C ASN A 80 -17.51 10.39 6.97
N TRP A 81 -17.37 11.45 6.19
CA TRP A 81 -16.40 11.53 5.10
C TRP A 81 -14.95 11.39 5.62
N ILE A 82 -14.59 12.09 6.70
CA ILE A 82 -13.27 11.94 7.33
C ILE A 82 -13.03 10.49 7.74
N PHE A 83 -14.02 9.87 8.39
CA PHE A 83 -13.89 8.49 8.82
C PHE A 83 -13.68 7.55 7.63
N GLN A 84 -14.51 7.67 6.59
CA GLN A 84 -14.43 6.86 5.38
C GLN A 84 -13.07 7.00 4.68
N GLU A 85 -12.61 8.23 4.44
CA GLU A 85 -11.31 8.49 3.81
C GLU A 85 -10.14 7.98 4.65
N SER A 86 -10.18 8.21 5.97
CA SER A 86 -9.15 7.71 6.87
C SER A 86 -9.11 6.19 6.91
N ALA A 87 -10.27 5.53 6.89
CA ALA A 87 -10.37 4.07 6.85
C ALA A 87 -9.85 3.49 5.54
N LYS A 88 -10.26 4.05 4.39
CA LYS A 88 -9.77 3.65 3.06
C LYS A 88 -8.25 3.77 2.94
N ARG A 89 -7.67 4.89 3.37
CA ARG A 89 -6.22 5.12 3.35
C ARG A 89 -5.47 4.17 4.27
N THR A 90 -5.99 3.96 5.48
CA THR A 90 -5.38 3.03 6.45
C THR A 90 -5.39 1.60 5.90
N LEU A 91 -6.52 1.14 5.35
CA LEU A 91 -6.63 -0.16 4.71
C LEU A 91 -5.63 -0.31 3.55
N GLY A 92 -5.54 0.70 2.67
CA GLY A 92 -4.59 0.71 1.57
C GLY A 92 -3.13 0.65 2.01
N MET A 93 -2.75 1.42 3.04
CA MET A 93 -1.39 1.41 3.59
C MET A 93 -1.03 0.07 4.24
N ILE A 94 -1.95 -0.52 5.01
CA ILE A 94 -1.75 -1.83 5.64
C ILE A 94 -1.61 -2.92 4.57
N ASN A 95 -2.50 -2.95 3.57
CA ASN A 95 -2.44 -3.92 2.49
C ASN A 95 -1.15 -3.80 1.68
N PHE A 96 -0.73 -2.58 1.32
CA PHE A 96 0.53 -2.34 0.62
C PHE A 96 1.72 -2.84 1.45
N PHE A 97 1.77 -2.49 2.73
CA PHE A 97 2.82 -2.93 3.64
C PHE A 97 2.90 -4.47 3.77
N MET A 98 1.77 -5.14 3.97
CA MET A 98 1.71 -6.61 4.06
C MET A 98 2.12 -7.28 2.73
N LEU A 99 1.69 -6.73 1.59
CA LEU A 99 2.08 -7.23 0.27
C LEU A 99 3.60 -7.13 0.08
N THR A 100 4.21 -5.97 0.35
CA THR A 100 5.66 -5.79 0.28
C THR A 100 6.39 -6.74 1.22
N TYR A 101 5.88 -6.91 2.44
CA TYR A 101 6.45 -7.80 3.42
C TYR A 101 6.45 -9.28 2.98
N TYR A 102 5.28 -9.82 2.64
CA TYR A 102 5.16 -11.22 2.23
C TYR A 102 5.88 -11.50 0.91
N PHE A 103 5.96 -10.51 0.02
CA PHE A 103 6.77 -10.59 -1.19
C PHE A 103 8.26 -10.73 -0.86
N MET A 104 8.82 -9.84 -0.04
CA MET A 104 10.23 -9.92 0.39
C MET A 104 10.53 -11.21 1.16
N LYS A 105 9.58 -11.71 1.96
CA LYS A 105 9.72 -12.98 2.67
C LYS A 105 9.68 -14.18 1.72
N GLY A 106 8.88 -14.12 0.65
CA GLY A 106 8.75 -15.17 -0.37
C GLY A 106 9.98 -15.33 -1.26
N GLU A 107 10.84 -14.31 -1.36
CA GLU A 107 12.12 -14.35 -2.08
C GLU A 107 13.29 -14.85 -1.22
N SER A 108 13.04 -15.59 -0.14
CA SER A 108 14.12 -16.12 0.70
C SER A 108 14.94 -17.15 -0.07
N ALA A 109 16.08 -16.70 -0.60
CA ALA A 109 17.18 -17.57 -1.03
C ALA A 109 17.52 -18.51 0.14
N GLN A 110 17.68 -19.79 -0.18
CA GLN A 110 17.86 -20.89 0.79
C GLN A 110 19.08 -20.72 1.71
N ASP A 111 20.06 -19.89 1.32
CA ASP A 111 21.26 -19.58 2.08
C ASP A 111 21.77 -18.15 1.79
N ALA A 112 22.46 -17.55 2.77
CA ALA A 112 22.99 -16.19 2.68
C ALA A 112 24.10 -16.05 1.61
N VAL A 113 24.86 -17.12 1.34
CA VAL A 113 25.89 -17.12 0.30
C VAL A 113 25.24 -17.14 -1.09
N ASP A 114 24.19 -17.94 -1.26
CA ASP A 114 23.42 -18.00 -2.52
C ASP A 114 22.73 -16.67 -2.80
N PHE A 115 22.19 -16.00 -1.78
CA PHE A 115 21.69 -14.62 -1.90
C PHE A 115 22.79 -13.66 -2.38
N ALA A 116 23.97 -13.68 -1.76
CA ALA A 116 25.07 -12.77 -2.11
C ALA A 116 25.60 -13.01 -3.53
N LEU A 117 25.62 -14.28 -3.98
CA LEU A 117 25.99 -14.65 -5.34
C LEU A 117 24.94 -14.20 -6.36
N ALA A 118 23.65 -14.41 -6.08
CA ALA A 118 22.56 -13.91 -6.90
C ALA A 118 22.57 -12.37 -6.98
N TRP A 119 22.81 -11.70 -5.84
CA TRP A 119 22.85 -10.24 -5.73
C TRP A 119 23.99 -9.59 -6.51
N ARG A 120 25.15 -10.26 -6.63
CA ARG A 120 26.28 -9.73 -7.44
C ARG A 120 26.06 -9.88 -8.94
N ASN A 121 25.28 -10.86 -9.36
CA ASN A 121 25.18 -11.25 -10.77
C ASN A 121 24.09 -10.50 -11.53
N LYS A 122 23.21 -9.75 -10.85
CA LYS A 122 22.12 -8.97 -11.47
C LYS A 122 22.27 -7.48 -11.15
N LYS A 123 21.85 -6.61 -12.08
CA LYS A 123 21.74 -5.16 -11.82
C LYS A 123 20.49 -4.94 -10.97
N HIS A 124 20.67 -4.59 -9.69
CA HIS A 124 19.55 -4.34 -8.78
C HIS A 124 19.20 -2.85 -8.72
N PHE A 125 17.94 -2.51 -8.96
CA PHE A 125 17.41 -1.16 -8.77
C PHE A 125 17.06 -0.97 -7.29
N VAL A 126 17.99 -0.41 -6.53
CA VAL A 126 17.75 -0.10 -5.11
C VAL A 126 16.97 1.19 -5.02
N ILE A 127 15.83 1.14 -4.32
CA ILE A 127 15.02 2.33 -4.04
C ILE A 127 15.78 3.21 -3.05
N ASN A 128 16.37 4.30 -3.55
CA ASN A 128 16.90 5.35 -2.69
C ASN A 128 15.86 6.46 -2.56
N VAL A 129 15.12 6.47 -1.46
CA VAL A 129 14.05 7.45 -1.18
C VAL A 129 14.61 8.88 -1.08
N SER A 130 15.92 9.05 -0.86
CA SER A 130 16.58 10.36 -0.88
C SER A 130 16.91 10.84 -2.30
N ALA A 131 16.86 9.96 -3.30
CA ALA A 131 17.08 10.28 -4.71
C ALA A 131 15.74 10.60 -5.38
N LEU A 132 15.47 11.89 -5.58
CA LEU A 132 14.25 12.40 -6.21
C LEU A 132 14.02 11.88 -7.65
N ASN A 133 15.03 11.31 -8.29
CA ASN A 133 15.03 10.79 -9.66
C ASN A 133 15.04 9.25 -9.75
N PHE A 134 14.78 8.54 -8.64
CA PHE A 134 14.77 7.08 -8.63
C PHE A 134 13.78 6.49 -9.67
N LEU A 135 12.59 7.07 -9.78
CA LEU A 135 11.57 6.61 -10.72
C LEU A 135 11.99 6.83 -12.17
N GLU A 136 12.66 7.95 -12.47
CA GLU A 136 13.23 8.25 -13.79
C GLU A 136 14.34 7.25 -14.15
N THR A 137 15.16 6.86 -13.16
CA THR A 137 16.20 5.84 -13.34
C THR A 137 15.61 4.48 -13.69
N ILE A 138 14.52 4.06 -13.03
CA ILE A 138 13.80 2.82 -13.37
C ILE A 138 13.18 2.93 -14.77
N ILE A 139 12.49 4.03 -15.08
CA ILE A 139 11.86 4.24 -16.38
C ILE A 139 12.87 4.07 -17.52
N HIS A 140 14.07 4.60 -17.34
CA HIS A 140 15.11 4.58 -18.36
C HIS A 140 15.80 3.21 -18.43
N ASP A 141 16.32 2.74 -17.29
CA ASP A 141 17.29 1.64 -17.27
C ASP A 141 16.67 0.25 -17.09
N ALA A 142 15.47 0.14 -16.51
CA ALA A 142 14.87 -1.16 -16.20
C ALA A 142 14.56 -1.96 -17.48
N GLN A 143 14.92 -3.24 -17.47
CA GLN A 143 14.59 -4.20 -18.50
C GLN A 143 13.37 -5.02 -18.12
N LYS A 144 12.86 -5.80 -19.08
CA LYS A 144 11.69 -6.66 -18.90
C LYS A 144 11.79 -7.59 -17.69
N ASP A 145 12.96 -8.18 -17.49
CA ASP A 145 13.19 -9.19 -16.43
C ASP A 145 13.54 -8.56 -15.07
N ASP A 146 13.61 -7.23 -15.01
CA ASP A 146 13.83 -6.47 -13.76
C ASP A 146 12.51 -6.08 -13.09
N ILE A 147 11.38 -6.29 -13.78
CA ILE A 147 10.05 -5.89 -13.30
C ILE A 147 9.17 -7.13 -13.16
N ASP A 148 9.06 -7.55 -11.91
CA ASP A 148 8.12 -8.57 -11.48
C ASP A 148 6.69 -8.01 -11.31
N ALA A 149 5.78 -8.87 -10.87
CA ALA A 149 4.40 -8.48 -10.61
C ALA A 149 4.27 -7.35 -9.57
N PHE A 150 5.16 -7.31 -8.57
CA PHE A 150 5.16 -6.26 -7.55
C PHE A 150 5.64 -4.92 -8.12
N GLY A 151 6.67 -4.93 -8.96
CA GLY A 151 7.14 -3.77 -9.71
C GLY A 151 6.05 -3.17 -10.60
N LYS A 152 5.22 -3.99 -11.25
CA LYS A 152 4.06 -3.52 -12.01
C LYS A 152 3.00 -2.84 -11.14
N ILE A 153 2.73 -3.38 -9.96
CA ILE A 153 1.78 -2.79 -8.99
C ILE A 153 2.31 -1.44 -8.49
N CYS A 154 3.61 -1.37 -8.17
CA CYS A 154 4.24 -0.13 -7.74
C CYS A 154 4.25 0.92 -8.85
N LEU A 155 4.60 0.54 -10.08
CA LEU A 155 4.58 1.44 -11.24
C LEU A 155 3.16 1.92 -11.53
N THR A 156 2.17 1.02 -11.62
CA THR A 156 0.76 1.44 -11.82
C THR A 156 0.24 2.35 -10.71
N SER A 157 0.72 2.21 -9.48
CA SER A 157 0.39 3.10 -8.36
C SER A 157 1.10 4.46 -8.43
N LEU A 158 2.34 4.52 -8.92
CA LEU A 158 3.17 5.74 -8.94
C LEU A 158 2.95 6.62 -10.18
N MET A 159 2.74 6.02 -11.35
CA MET A 159 2.54 6.73 -12.62
C MET A 159 1.08 6.63 -13.13
N GLY A 160 0.23 5.87 -12.46
CA GLY A 160 -1.16 5.66 -12.87
C GLY A 160 -1.31 4.56 -13.93
N LEU A 161 -2.49 3.95 -13.99
CA LEU A 161 -2.75 2.74 -14.78
C LEU A 161 -2.47 2.91 -16.27
N THR A 162 -2.90 4.02 -16.87
CA THR A 162 -2.76 4.28 -18.32
C THR A 162 -1.29 4.46 -18.72
N GLU A 163 -0.56 5.24 -17.93
CA GLU A 163 0.86 5.54 -18.19
C GLU A 163 1.73 4.31 -17.95
N ALA A 164 1.47 3.56 -16.88
CA ALA A 164 2.14 2.29 -16.62
C ALA A 164 1.86 1.24 -17.71
N LYS A 165 0.63 1.13 -18.23
CA LYS A 165 0.32 0.25 -19.37
C LYS A 165 1.12 0.63 -20.61
N GLY A 166 1.21 1.92 -20.93
CA GLY A 166 1.98 2.42 -22.07
C GLY A 166 3.48 2.13 -21.93
N TRP A 167 4.04 2.38 -20.75
CA TRP A 167 5.45 2.14 -20.46
C TRP A 167 5.80 0.65 -20.45
N LEU A 168 4.96 -0.20 -19.84
CA LEU A 168 5.14 -1.65 -19.82
C LEU A 168 5.05 -2.25 -21.23
N ALA A 169 4.11 -1.76 -22.05
CA ALA A 169 4.00 -2.16 -23.46
C ALA A 169 5.25 -1.78 -24.26
N MET A 170 5.80 -0.57 -24.07
CA MET A 170 7.06 -0.13 -24.69
C MET A 170 8.23 -1.06 -24.33
N LYS A 171 8.26 -1.58 -23.10
CA LYS A 171 9.28 -2.52 -22.61
C LYS A 171 8.99 -3.99 -22.96
N GLY A 172 7.92 -4.29 -23.70
CA GLY A 172 7.53 -5.66 -24.08
C GLY A 172 7.01 -6.50 -22.91
N ILE A 173 6.48 -5.84 -21.87
CA ILE A 173 5.92 -6.43 -20.66
C ILE A 173 4.40 -6.33 -20.73
N ALA A 174 3.69 -7.46 -20.62
CA ALA A 174 2.25 -7.46 -20.47
C ALA A 174 1.89 -7.02 -19.03
N LEU A 175 0.86 -6.19 -18.87
CA LEU A 175 0.37 -5.82 -17.54
C LEU A 175 -0.14 -7.07 -16.82
#